data_AF-A0A160T6U5-F1
#
_entry.id   AF-A0A160T6U5-F1
#
_cell.length_a   1.000
_cell.length_b   1.000
_cell.length_c   1.000
_cell.angle_alpha   90.00
_cell.angle_beta   90.00
_cell.angle_gamma   90.00
#
_symmetry.space_group_name_H-M   'P 1'
#
loop_
_entity.id
_entity.type
_entity.pdbx_description
1 polymer ?
#
loop_
_entity_poly.entity_id
_entity_poly.type
_entity_poly.pdbx_seq_one_letter_code
_entity_poly.pdbx_strand_id
1 'polypeptide(L)'
;MDSKPPEKQVVSKKRVVDHGEVYTGAREVNAMLDLVRQETERIDARFLEPACGTGNFLAEILERKLRVVAERYRKSRLEYERYAVLAVASIYGIDILEDKVTE
;
A
#
# COMPACT_ATOMS: atom_id res chain seq x y z
N MET A 1 25.25 7.56 -12.40
CA MET A 1 23.89 7.41 -11.87
C MET A 1 23.54 5.95 -12.01
N ASP A 2 23.80 5.15 -10.98
CA ASP A 2 23.48 3.73 -11.02
C ASP A 2 21.97 3.57 -10.93
N SER A 3 21.33 3.34 -12.07
CA SER A 3 19.93 2.94 -12.12
C SER A 3 19.83 1.57 -11.47
N LYS A 4 19.11 1.50 -10.34
CA LYS A 4 18.71 0.24 -9.71
C LYS A 4 18.12 -0.68 -10.82
N PRO A 5 18.53 -1.95 -10.91
CA PRO A 5 18.00 -2.85 -11.93
C PRO A 5 16.47 -2.88 -11.85
N PRO A 6 15.76 -2.97 -13.00
CA PRO A 6 14.30 -2.97 -13.00
C PRO A 6 13.79 -4.12 -12.13
N GLU A 7 12.88 -3.81 -11.22
CA GLU A 7 12.25 -4.82 -10.36
C GLU A 7 11.51 -5.83 -11.24
N LYS A 8 11.61 -7.11 -10.89
CA LYS A 8 10.97 -8.19 -11.63
C LYS A 8 9.46 -8.11 -11.44
N GLN A 9 8.75 -7.62 -12.45
CA GLN A 9 7.29 -7.41 -12.40
C GLN A 9 6.45 -8.67 -12.67
N VAL A 10 7.05 -9.73 -13.20
CA VAL A 10 6.34 -10.96 -13.58
C VAL A 10 6.91 -12.16 -12.81
N VAL A 11 6.06 -12.85 -12.05
CA VAL A 11 6.43 -14.08 -11.34
C VAL A 11 6.68 -15.21 -12.35
N SER A 12 5.69 -15.48 -13.20
CA SER A 12 5.76 -16.46 -14.29
C SER A 12 4.77 -16.12 -15.40
N LYS A 13 5.05 -16.52 -16.64
CA LYS A 13 4.11 -16.34 -17.76
C LYS A 13 2.76 -17.01 -17.52
N LYS A 14 2.75 -18.17 -16.84
CA LYS A 14 1.53 -18.90 -16.50
C LYS A 14 0.61 -18.07 -15.60
N ARG A 15 1.15 -17.45 -14.54
CA ARG A 15 0.33 -16.61 -13.62
C ARG A 15 -0.18 -15.33 -14.28
N VAL A 16 0.56 -14.76 -15.24
CA VAL A 16 0.05 -13.66 -16.06
C VAL A 16 -1.16 -14.11 -16.89
N VAL A 17 -1.04 -15.25 -17.59
CA VAL A 17 -2.09 -15.75 -18.48
C VAL A 17 -3.32 -16.19 -17.69
N ASP A 18 -3.12 -16.93 -16.61
CA ASP A 18 -4.21 -17.57 -15.87
C ASP A 18 -4.90 -16.61 -14.87
N HIS A 19 -4.16 -15.62 -14.33
CA HIS A 19 -4.64 -14.79 -13.22
C HIS A 19 -4.38 -13.28 -13.40
N GLY A 20 -3.75 -12.86 -14.49
CA GLY A 20 -3.36 -11.46 -14.70
C GLY A 20 -2.31 -10.96 -13.69
N GLU A 21 -1.62 -11.86 -13.00
CA GLU A 21 -0.74 -11.47 -11.89
C GLU A 21 0.52 -10.78 -12.41
N VAL A 22 0.65 -9.50 -12.05
CA VAL A 22 1.82 -8.67 -12.26
C VAL A 22 2.06 -7.82 -11.02
N TYR A 23 3.32 -7.49 -10.73
CA TYR A 23 3.64 -6.55 -9.67
C TYR A 23 3.68 -5.13 -10.20
N THR A 24 2.90 -4.26 -9.56
CA THR A 24 2.97 -2.81 -9.79
C THR A 24 4.26 -2.29 -9.17
N GLY A 25 5.10 -1.66 -9.98
CA GLY A 25 6.37 -1.10 -9.53
C GLY A 25 6.20 0.12 -8.64
N ALA A 26 7.19 0.39 -7.79
CA ALA A 26 7.15 1.51 -6.84
C ALA A 26 6.91 2.88 -7.53
N ARG A 27 7.41 3.05 -8.76
CA ARG A 27 7.19 4.26 -9.56
C ARG A 27 5.72 4.46 -9.89
N GLU A 28 5.05 3.41 -10.37
CA GLU A 28 3.63 3.44 -10.72
C GLU A 28 2.76 3.61 -9.48
N VAL A 29 3.07 2.90 -8.39
CA VAL A 29 2.36 3.04 -7.11
C VAL A 29 2.40 4.50 -6.63
N ASN A 30 3.60 5.09 -6.56
CA ASN A 30 3.75 6.47 -6.10
C ASN A 30 3.04 7.47 -7.03
N ALA A 31 3.23 7.34 -8.35
CA ALA A 31 2.59 8.23 -9.32
C ALA A 31 1.06 8.21 -9.22
N MET A 32 0.47 7.03 -9.02
CA MET A 32 -0.98 6.87 -8.87
C MET A 32 -1.49 7.43 -7.54
N LEU A 33 -0.79 7.17 -6.43
CA LEU A 33 -1.18 7.70 -5.11
C LEU A 33 -1.01 9.21 -5.01
N ASP A 34 -0.09 9.80 -5.78
CA ASP A 34 0.08 11.25 -5.84
C ASP A 34 -1.12 11.97 -6.49
N LEU A 35 -1.88 11.29 -7.35
CA LEU A 35 -3.13 11.83 -7.91
C LEU A 35 -4.19 12.07 -6.83
N VAL A 36 -4.14 11.32 -5.73
CA VAL A 36 -5.08 11.38 -4.60
C VAL A 36 -4.36 11.69 -3.29
N ARG A 37 -3.25 12.43 -3.36
CA ARG A 37 -2.33 12.66 -2.23
C ARG A 37 -3.03 13.09 -0.95
N GLN A 38 -3.99 14.01 -1.06
CA GLN A 38 -4.75 14.53 0.08
C GLN A 38 -5.50 13.43 0.84
N GLU A 39 -5.99 12.41 0.15
CA GLU A 39 -6.63 11.24 0.75
C GLU A 39 -5.61 10.32 1.40
N THR A 40 -4.43 10.13 0.79
CA THR A 40 -3.36 9.29 1.35
C THR A 40 -2.74 9.91 2.62
N GLU A 41 -2.82 11.22 2.78
CA GLU A 41 -2.36 11.96 3.97
C GLU A 41 -3.47 12.13 5.03
N ARG A 42 -4.71 11.73 4.72
CA ARG A 42 -5.83 11.73 5.67
C ARG A 42 -5.91 10.40 6.41
N ILE A 43 -5.60 10.44 7.71
CA ILE A 43 -5.45 9.25 8.57
C ILE A 43 -6.68 8.34 8.52
N ASP A 44 -7.89 8.90 8.54
CA ASP A 44 -9.17 8.17 8.58
C ASP A 44 -9.80 7.87 7.21
N ALA A 45 -9.19 8.34 6.11
CA ALA A 45 -9.66 8.05 4.75
C ALA A 45 -9.68 6.54 4.48
N ARG A 46 -10.75 5.99 3.92
CA ARG A 46 -10.83 4.55 3.67
C ARG A 46 -10.34 4.21 2.26
N PHE A 47 -9.47 3.20 2.16
CA PHE A 47 -8.97 2.69 0.89
C PHE A 47 -9.37 1.22 0.74
N LEU A 48 -9.83 0.85 -0.45
CA LEU A 48 -10.13 -0.52 -0.83
C LEU A 48 -9.38 -0.84 -2.12
N GLU A 49 -8.54 -1.86 -2.08
CA GLU A 49 -7.87 -2.41 -3.26
C GLU A 49 -8.45 -3.79 -3.60
N PRO A 50 -9.34 -3.88 -4.61
CA PRO A 50 -9.85 -5.14 -5.12
C PRO A 50 -8.83 -5.72 -6.12
N ALA A 51 -8.20 -6.84 -5.78
CA ALA A 51 -6.99 -7.43 -6.39
C ALA A 51 -5.68 -6.82 -5.88
N CYS A 52 -5.50 -6.80 -4.55
CA CYS A 52 -4.35 -6.16 -3.92
C CYS A 52 -3.01 -6.88 -4.15
N GLY A 53 -3.02 -8.14 -4.60
CA GLY A 53 -1.82 -8.96 -4.76
C GLY A 53 -0.99 -8.96 -3.48
N THR A 54 0.28 -8.56 -3.58
CA THR A 54 1.19 -8.40 -2.43
C THR A 54 1.00 -7.11 -1.64
N GLY A 55 -0.02 -6.32 -1.94
CA GLY A 55 -0.40 -5.12 -1.17
C GLY A 55 0.46 -3.89 -1.40
N ASN A 56 1.09 -3.74 -2.58
CA ASN A 56 2.04 -2.64 -2.83
C ASN A 56 1.42 -1.25 -2.64
N PHE A 57 0.17 -1.05 -3.06
CA PHE A 57 -0.54 0.22 -2.80
C PHE A 57 -0.92 0.35 -1.33
N LEU A 58 -1.48 -0.69 -0.72
CA LEU A 58 -1.87 -0.68 0.70
C LEU A 58 -0.70 -0.34 1.63
N ALA A 59 0.48 -0.90 1.36
CA ALA A 59 1.70 -0.64 2.12
C ALA A 59 2.12 0.82 2.02
N GLU A 60 2.19 1.38 0.81
CA GLU A 60 2.57 2.79 0.60
C GLU A 60 1.50 3.75 1.19
N ILE A 61 0.21 3.43 1.09
CA ILE A 61 -0.87 4.19 1.74
C ILE A 61 -0.66 4.19 3.27
N LEU A 62 -0.39 3.03 3.87
CA LEU A 62 -0.15 2.92 5.30
C LEU A 62 1.07 3.74 5.72
N GLU A 63 2.17 3.67 4.96
CA GLU A 63 3.38 4.45 5.23
C GLU A 63 3.10 5.96 5.19
N ARG A 64 2.39 6.45 4.16
CA ARG A 64 1.98 7.86 4.05
C ARG A 64 1.13 8.29 5.25
N LYS A 65 0.17 7.47 5.67
CA LYS A 65 -0.66 7.76 6.85
C LYS A 65 0.16 7.77 8.14
N LEU A 66 1.02 6.78 8.36
CA LEU A 66 1.86 6.69 9.56
C LEU A 66 2.85 7.85 9.67
N ARG A 67 3.34 8.37 8.53
CA ARG A 67 4.13 9.62 8.49
C ARG A 67 3.35 10.80 9.06
N VAL A 68 2.10 10.97 8.64
CA VAL A 68 1.23 12.03 9.18
C VAL A 68 0.92 11.81 10.67
N VAL A 69 0.71 10.56 11.10
CA VAL A 69 0.54 10.21 12.51
C VAL A 69 1.78 10.62 13.32
N ALA A 70 2.97 10.27 12.85
CA ALA A 70 4.24 10.63 13.49
C ALA A 70 4.45 12.14 13.55
N GLU A 71 4.19 12.86 12.47
CA GLU A 71 4.33 14.32 12.42
C GLU A 71 3.41 15.03 13.43
N ARG A 72 2.15 14.59 13.53
CA ARG A 72 1.13 15.25 14.34
C ARG A 72 1.13 14.80 15.81
N TYR A 73 1.37 13.52 16.08
CA TYR A 73 1.10 12.91 17.38
C TYR A 73 2.33 12.33 18.10
N ARG A 74 3.56 12.46 17.56
CA ARG A 74 4.79 11.94 18.21
C ARG A 74 5.02 12.34 19.67
N LYS A 75 4.42 13.45 20.13
CA LYS A 75 4.58 13.94 21.51
C LYS A 75 3.69 13.20 22.52
N SER A 76 2.64 12.52 22.05
CA SER A 76 1.67 11.81 22.89
C SER A 76 1.59 10.37 22.45
N ARG A 77 2.13 9.47 23.26
CA ARG A 77 2.10 8.03 22.99
C ARG A 77 0.68 7.52 22.77
N LEU A 78 -0.27 7.96 23.62
CA LEU A 78 -1.67 7.54 23.54
C LEU A 78 -2.33 7.98 22.22
N GLU A 79 -2.07 9.21 21.77
CA GLU A 79 -2.63 9.68 20.50
C GLU A 79 -1.95 9.02 19.31
N TYR A 80 -0.63 8.86 19.35
CA TYR A 80 0.12 8.15 18.31
C TYR A 80 -0.43 6.72 18.13
N GLU A 81 -0.54 5.94 19.21
CA GLU A 81 -1.06 4.58 19.16
C GLU A 81 -2.51 4.56 18.65
N ARG A 82 -3.37 5.47 19.13
CA ARG A 82 -4.77 5.58 18.67
C ARG A 82 -4.86 5.84 17.16
N TYR A 83 -4.12 6.83 16.65
CA TYR A 83 -4.19 7.21 15.25
C TYR A 83 -3.43 6.25 14.33
N ALA A 84 -2.40 5.55 14.82
CA ALA A 84 -1.77 4.46 14.09
C ALA A 84 -2.73 3.28 13.88
N VAL A 85 -3.49 2.90 14.92
CA VAL A 85 -4.56 1.89 14.80
C VAL A 85 -5.64 2.35 13.82
N LEU A 86 -6.04 3.63 13.87
CA LEU A 86 -7.01 4.17 12.91
C LEU A 86 -6.48 4.11 11.46
N ALA A 87 -5.19 4.41 11.24
CA ALA A 87 -4.57 4.35 9.93
C ALA A 87 -4.66 2.93 9.33
N VAL A 88 -4.23 1.89 10.07
CA VAL A 88 -4.29 0.51 9.56
C VAL A 88 -5.73 0.00 9.43
N ALA A 89 -6.62 0.35 10.37
CA ALA A 89 -8.02 -0.10 10.35
C ALA A 89 -8.85 0.49 9.19
N SER A 90 -8.31 1.50 8.48
CA SER A 90 -8.97 2.17 7.35
C SER A 90 -8.56 1.64 5.97
N ILE A 91 -7.72 0.59 5.92
CA ILE A 91 -7.16 0.05 4.69
C ILE A 91 -7.67 -1.38 4.51
N TYR A 92 -8.21 -1.67 3.32
CA TYR A 92 -8.82 -2.96 3.01
C TYR A 92 -8.25 -3.50 1.70
N GLY A 93 -7.83 -4.77 1.71
CA GLY A 93 -7.39 -5.51 0.54
C GLY A 93 -8.27 -6.73 0.31
N ILE A 94 -8.55 -7.03 -0.96
CA ILE A 94 -9.19 -8.28 -1.37
C ILE A 94 -8.30 -8.86 -2.46
N ASP A 95 -8.01 -10.15 -2.41
CA ASP A 95 -7.39 -10.86 -3.52
C ASP A 95 -8.09 -12.19 -3.78
N ILE A 96 -8.01 -12.66 -5.01
CA ILE A 96 -8.58 -13.95 -5.43
C ILE A 96 -7.63 -15.11 -5.14
N LEU A 97 -6.33 -14.85 -5.10
CA LEU A 97 -5.31 -15.85 -4.88
C LEU A 97 -5.01 -15.96 -3.39
N GLU A 98 -5.32 -17.11 -2.82
CA GLU A 98 -5.12 -17.38 -1.39
C GLU A 98 -3.65 -17.20 -0.97
N ASP A 99 -2.70 -17.62 -1.82
CA ASP A 99 -1.25 -17.46 -1.59
C ASP A 99 -0.78 -15.99 -1.58
N LYS A 100 -1.64 -15.03 -1.94
CA LYS A 100 -1.38 -13.60 -1.81
C LYS A 100 -1.90 -13.03 -0.49
N VAL A 101 -2.78 -13.75 0.21
CA VAL A 101 -3.46 -13.28 1.43
C VAL A 101 -2.97 -14.00 2.68
N THR A 102 -2.76 -15.32 2.60
CA THR A 102 -2.24 -16.13 3.71
C THR A 102 -0.72 -16.20 3.62
N GLU A 103 -0.02 -15.32 4.35
CA GLU A 103 1.42 -15.45 4.65
C GLU A 103 1.70 -16.56 5.67
#